data_AF-A0A285V960-F1
#
_entry.id   AF-A0A285V960-F1
#
_cell.length_a   1.000
_cell.length_b   1.000
_cell.length_c   1.000
_cell.angle_alpha   90.00
_cell.angle_beta   90.00
_cell.angle_gamma   90.00
#
_symmetry.space_group_name_H-M   'P 1'
#
loop_
_entity.id
_entity.type
_entity.pdbx_description
1 polymer ?
#
loop_
_entity_poly.entity_id
_entity_poly.type
_entity_poly.pdbx_seq_one_letter_code
_entity_poly.pdbx_strand_id
1 'polypeptide(L)'
;MSDPWSDPDRPAAPPYAGPPRTAPQPPPYGQPQYGPPQQPWGQPPYGQQPWGQPPYGQPPYGQPQWGPGPYGPPPWGPPRPVERTPGQVIGAAVLAFVQAVVVLIASLYVWFFASIADIASSGRPDVYTSETARRLATEGTVLAVVQLVSVLLLVAGGVMALNRRTPTGYRLLAGAHVVQVVLALYWAGRLLDVLGDLPRADGEGSLAAFALFFMVGPAVSLGLLLSGAARRWFTAPPP
;
A
#
# COMPACT_ATOMS: atom_id res chain seq x y z
N MET A 1 -30.86 -56.23 -5.04
CA MET A 1 -29.55 -55.55 -5.05
C MET A 1 -29.38 -54.91 -3.69
N SER A 2 -28.62 -55.54 -2.80
CA SER A 2 -28.27 -55.04 -1.48
C SER A 2 -27.10 -54.06 -1.60
N ASP A 3 -27.18 -52.93 -0.92
CA ASP A 3 -26.16 -51.88 -0.93
C ASP A 3 -24.85 -52.42 -0.31
N PRO A 4 -23.71 -52.41 -1.02
CA PRO A 4 -22.44 -52.94 -0.50
C PRO A 4 -21.83 -52.12 0.65
N TRP A 5 -22.47 -51.02 1.07
CA TRP A 5 -21.99 -50.12 2.12
C TRP A 5 -22.81 -50.13 3.41
N SER A 6 -23.82 -50.99 3.53
CA SER A 6 -24.57 -51.14 4.79
C SER A 6 -23.85 -52.11 5.73
N ASP A 7 -23.11 -51.56 6.69
CA ASP A 7 -22.53 -52.31 7.81
C ASP A 7 -23.63 -52.62 8.85
N PRO A 8 -24.01 -53.91 9.05
CA PRO A 8 -25.07 -54.29 9.98
C PRO A 8 -24.68 -54.16 11.46
N ASP A 9 -23.40 -53.94 11.78
CA ASP A 9 -22.88 -53.92 13.15
C ASP A 9 -22.66 -52.50 13.70
N ARG A 10 -23.08 -51.44 12.97
CA ARG A 10 -23.00 -50.06 13.46
C ARG A 10 -24.13 -49.75 14.45
N PRO A 11 -23.82 -49.29 15.68
CA PRO A 11 -24.84 -48.79 16.60
C PRO A 11 -25.59 -47.62 15.97
N ALA A 12 -26.93 -47.65 16.03
CA ALA A 12 -27.77 -46.56 15.56
C ALA A 12 -27.39 -45.26 16.29
N ALA A 13 -27.09 -44.21 15.53
CA ALA A 13 -26.81 -42.88 16.10
C ALA A 13 -28.06 -42.37 16.85
N PRO A 14 -27.91 -41.74 18.02
CA PRO A 14 -29.04 -41.18 18.76
C PRO A 14 -29.75 -40.10 17.93
N PRO A 15 -31.09 -39.93 18.08
CA PRO A 15 -31.85 -38.96 17.32
C PRO A 15 -31.30 -37.54 17.53
N TYR A 16 -31.14 -36.80 16.43
CA TYR A 16 -30.72 -35.40 16.45
C TYR A 16 -31.71 -34.55 17.24
N ALA A 17 -31.29 -34.07 18.43
CA ALA A 17 -32.01 -33.05 19.17
C ALA A 17 -31.77 -31.70 18.47
N GLY A 18 -32.85 -31.05 18.03
CA GLY A 18 -32.80 -29.78 17.29
C GLY A 18 -32.10 -28.64 18.04
N PRO A 19 -31.89 -27.49 17.37
CA PRO A 19 -31.09 -26.39 17.90
C PRO A 19 -31.67 -25.77 19.20
N PRO A 20 -30.83 -25.23 20.11
CA PRO A 20 -31.29 -24.61 21.36
C PRO A 20 -32.18 -23.38 21.10
N ARG A 21 -33.31 -23.29 21.81
CA ARG A 21 -34.13 -22.07 21.86
C ARG A 21 -33.50 -21.08 22.83
N THR A 22 -32.62 -20.19 22.34
CA THR A 22 -32.20 -19.00 23.09
C THR A 22 -32.96 -17.78 22.57
N ALA A 23 -34.18 -17.58 23.08
CA ALA A 23 -34.89 -16.31 22.97
C ALA A 23 -34.65 -15.50 24.26
N PRO A 24 -34.16 -14.25 24.19
CA PRO A 24 -34.07 -13.40 25.37
C PRO A 24 -35.47 -13.01 25.87
N GLN A 25 -35.77 -13.26 27.15
CA GLN A 25 -36.91 -12.63 27.84
C GLN A 25 -36.65 -11.12 27.99
N PRO A 26 -37.63 -10.24 27.71
CA PRO A 26 -37.50 -8.82 28.03
C PRO A 26 -37.62 -8.58 29.55
N PRO A 27 -36.86 -7.63 30.13
CA PRO A 27 -36.91 -7.34 31.56
C PRO A 27 -38.21 -6.62 31.96
N PRO A 28 -38.72 -6.83 33.19
CA PRO A 28 -39.92 -6.17 33.69
C PRO A 28 -39.68 -4.69 33.97
N TYR A 29 -40.57 -3.84 33.46
CA TYR A 29 -40.61 -2.39 33.72
C TYR A 29 -40.94 -2.12 35.19
N GLY A 30 -39.92 -1.75 35.98
CA GLY A 30 -40.11 -1.11 37.28
C GLY A 30 -40.09 0.41 37.13
N GLN A 31 -41.17 1.09 37.53
CA GLN A 31 -41.24 2.54 37.67
C GLN A 31 -40.45 3.01 38.91
N PRO A 32 -39.60 4.04 38.81
CA PRO A 32 -39.18 4.80 39.98
C PRO A 32 -39.97 6.12 40.13
N GLN A 33 -40.47 6.26 41.35
CA GLN A 33 -41.29 7.32 41.93
C GLN A 33 -40.61 8.70 41.90
N TYR A 34 -41.34 9.72 41.45
CA TYR A 34 -40.96 11.13 41.47
C TYR A 34 -40.80 11.63 42.91
N GLY A 35 -39.60 12.12 43.26
CA GLY A 35 -39.32 12.83 44.50
C GLY A 35 -38.41 14.05 44.22
N PRO A 36 -38.76 15.27 44.64
CA PRO A 36 -37.97 16.47 44.34
C PRO A 36 -36.70 16.53 45.19
N PRO A 37 -35.51 16.82 44.62
CA PRO A 37 -34.32 17.06 45.43
C PRO A 37 -34.32 18.50 45.98
N GLN A 38 -34.33 18.60 47.32
CA GLN A 38 -34.03 19.83 48.06
C GLN A 38 -32.54 20.20 47.89
N GLN A 39 -32.26 21.46 47.57
CA GLN A 39 -30.92 22.05 47.55
C GLN A 39 -30.51 22.48 48.98
N PRO A 40 -29.32 22.09 49.47
CA PRO A 40 -28.69 22.77 50.60
C PRO A 40 -27.63 23.75 50.07
N TRP A 41 -27.88 25.05 50.27
CA TRP A 41 -26.89 26.12 50.09
C TRP A 41 -25.80 26.01 51.18
N GLY A 42 -24.55 25.77 50.77
CA GLY A 42 -23.37 25.76 51.63
C GLY A 42 -22.24 26.60 51.02
N GLN A 43 -21.72 27.54 51.82
CA GLN A 43 -20.72 28.56 51.48
C GLN A 43 -19.32 27.97 51.17
N PRO A 44 -18.47 28.61 50.34
CA PRO A 44 -17.12 28.12 50.06
C PRO A 44 -16.11 28.54 51.15
N PRO A 45 -15.27 27.63 51.69
CA PRO A 45 -14.18 28.01 52.56
C PRO A 45 -12.96 28.51 51.76
N TYR A 46 -12.54 29.73 52.06
CA TYR A 46 -11.25 30.30 51.66
C TYR A 46 -10.10 29.51 52.31
N GLY A 47 -9.22 28.94 51.49
CA GLY A 47 -8.06 28.15 51.95
C GLY A 47 -6.88 28.23 50.98
N GLN A 48 -5.88 28.98 51.42
CA GLN A 48 -4.55 29.34 50.89
C GLN A 48 -3.84 28.36 49.93
N GLN A 49 -3.24 28.91 48.86
CA GLN A 49 -2.25 28.26 47.98
C GLN A 49 -0.90 28.05 48.70
N PRO A 50 -0.29 26.85 48.63
CA PRO A 50 1.13 26.69 48.86
C PRO A 50 1.91 26.87 47.55
N TRP A 51 2.80 27.86 47.52
CA TRP A 51 3.84 28.00 46.51
C TRP A 51 4.86 26.86 46.66
N GLY A 52 4.93 25.98 45.66
CA GLY A 52 5.91 24.90 45.55
C GLY A 52 6.46 24.83 44.13
N GLN A 53 7.79 24.89 44.00
CA GLN A 53 8.57 24.92 42.76
C GLN A 53 8.33 23.68 41.86
N PRO A 54 8.42 23.79 40.53
CA PRO A 54 8.36 22.63 39.64
C PRO A 54 9.65 21.80 39.73
N PRO A 55 9.60 20.50 40.04
CA PRO A 55 10.75 19.63 39.88
C PRO A 55 10.97 19.36 38.38
N TYR A 56 12.14 19.73 37.88
CA TYR A 56 12.67 19.26 36.60
C TYR A 56 12.92 17.74 36.71
N GLY A 57 11.98 16.94 36.19
CA GLY A 57 12.09 15.49 36.09
C GLY A 57 12.10 15.03 34.64
N GLN A 58 13.15 14.31 34.25
CA GLN A 58 13.29 13.67 32.93
C GLN A 58 12.10 12.72 32.64
N PRO A 59 11.68 12.55 31.37
CA PRO A 59 10.66 11.56 31.03
C PRO A 59 11.19 10.15 31.37
N PRO A 60 10.48 9.36 32.21
CA PRO A 60 10.88 7.99 32.45
C PRO A 60 10.57 7.17 31.20
N TYR A 61 11.59 6.53 30.64
CA TYR A 61 11.43 5.41 29.73
C TYR A 61 10.64 4.32 30.46
N GLY A 62 9.35 4.21 30.16
CA GLY A 62 8.46 3.22 30.75
C GLY A 62 8.86 1.81 30.33
N GLN A 63 9.63 1.12 31.16
CA GLN A 63 9.57 -0.33 31.23
C GLN A 63 8.26 -0.72 31.94
N PRO A 64 7.48 -1.70 31.43
CA PRO A 64 6.27 -2.14 32.12
C PRO A 64 6.63 -2.76 33.47
N GLN A 65 6.29 -2.05 34.55
CA GLN A 65 6.40 -2.53 35.91
C GLN A 65 5.30 -3.55 36.18
N TRP A 66 5.66 -4.84 36.18
CA TRP A 66 4.82 -5.92 36.68
C TRP A 66 4.72 -5.83 38.20
N GLY A 67 3.73 -5.10 38.70
CA GLY A 67 3.28 -5.17 40.08
C GLY A 67 2.06 -6.09 40.21
N PRO A 68 1.97 -6.96 41.23
CA PRO A 68 0.75 -7.72 41.50
C PRO A 68 -0.36 -6.77 41.94
N GLY A 69 -1.24 -6.43 41.01
CA GLY A 69 -2.45 -5.64 41.26
C GLY A 69 -3.52 -6.45 42.01
N PRO A 70 -4.43 -5.78 42.73
CA PRO A 70 -5.46 -6.41 43.55
C PRO A 70 -6.38 -7.31 42.69
N TYR A 71 -6.68 -8.50 43.22
CA TYR A 71 -7.53 -9.52 42.62
C TYR A 71 -8.91 -8.97 42.24
N GLY A 72 -9.04 -8.55 40.99
CA GLY A 72 -10.30 -8.32 40.31
C GLY A 72 -10.25 -9.02 38.94
N PRO A 73 -11.32 -9.68 38.49
CA PRO A 73 -11.34 -10.28 37.16
C PRO A 73 -11.05 -9.19 36.11
N PRO A 74 -10.11 -9.42 35.16
CA PRO A 74 -9.83 -8.46 34.11
C PRO A 74 -11.12 -8.17 33.33
N PRO A 75 -11.40 -6.90 32.97
CA PRO A 75 -12.46 -6.58 32.03
C PRO A 75 -12.05 -7.11 30.65
N TRP A 76 -12.37 -8.39 30.40
CA TRP A 76 -12.17 -9.05 29.11
C TRP A 76 -13.18 -8.49 28.11
N GLY A 77 -12.85 -7.34 27.51
CA GLY A 77 -13.35 -7.01 26.18
C GLY A 77 -12.69 -7.93 25.15
N PRO A 78 -13.38 -8.32 24.05
CA PRO A 78 -12.76 -9.08 22.98
C PRO A 78 -11.52 -8.34 22.48
N PRO A 79 -10.43 -9.04 22.13
CA PRO A 79 -9.22 -8.41 21.59
C PRO A 79 -9.61 -7.50 20.42
N ARG A 80 -9.18 -6.23 20.44
CA ARG A 80 -9.34 -5.35 19.29
C ARG A 80 -8.67 -6.01 18.08
N PRO A 81 -9.37 -6.20 16.94
CA PRO A 81 -8.75 -6.75 15.75
C PRO A 81 -7.53 -5.90 15.37
N VAL A 82 -6.35 -6.51 15.30
CA VAL A 82 -5.18 -5.84 14.71
C VAL A 82 -5.49 -5.69 13.22
N GLU A 83 -5.77 -4.47 12.78
CA GLU A 83 -6.05 -4.18 11.38
C GLU A 83 -4.78 -4.34 10.55
N ARG A 84 -4.65 -5.51 9.91
CA ARG A 84 -3.53 -5.83 9.03
C ARG A 84 -3.69 -5.12 7.69
N THR A 85 -2.57 -4.69 7.10
CA THR A 85 -2.50 -4.20 5.73
C THR A 85 -3.08 -5.25 4.77
N PRO A 86 -4.01 -4.88 3.86
CA PRO A 86 -4.53 -5.82 2.88
C PRO A 86 -3.42 -6.33 1.96
N GLY A 87 -3.47 -7.62 1.61
CA GLY A 87 -2.50 -8.22 0.71
C GLY A 87 -2.39 -7.52 -0.66
N GLN A 88 -3.45 -6.88 -1.15
CA GLN A 88 -3.42 -6.11 -2.40
C GLN A 88 -2.54 -4.86 -2.30
N VAL A 89 -2.55 -4.18 -1.14
CA VAL A 89 -1.70 -2.99 -0.91
C VAL A 89 -0.25 -3.42 -0.82
N ILE A 90 0.02 -4.52 -0.11
CA ILE A 90 1.35 -5.11 -0.01
C ILE A 90 1.83 -5.52 -1.40
N GLY A 91 1.01 -6.25 -2.17
CA GLY A 91 1.35 -6.70 -3.52
C GLY A 91 1.63 -5.54 -4.47
N ALA A 92 0.80 -4.50 -4.46
CA ALA A 92 1.03 -3.29 -5.25
C ALA A 92 2.34 -2.58 -4.87
N ALA A 93 2.63 -2.45 -3.58
CA ALA A 93 3.88 -1.85 -3.11
C ALA A 93 5.12 -2.69 -3.49
N VAL A 94 5.05 -4.02 -3.38
CA VAL A 94 6.11 -4.92 -3.82
C VAL A 94 6.35 -4.80 -5.32
N LEU A 95 5.28 -4.80 -6.13
CA LEU A 95 5.38 -4.58 -7.57
C LEU A 95 6.00 -3.22 -7.89
N ALA A 96 5.71 -2.17 -7.12
CA ALA A 96 6.36 -0.87 -7.29
C ALA A 96 7.87 -0.93 -7.04
N PHE A 97 8.32 -1.61 -5.97
CA PHE A 97 9.75 -1.76 -5.69
C PHE A 97 10.47 -2.60 -6.74
N VAL A 98 9.86 -3.72 -7.15
CA VAL A 98 10.41 -4.56 -8.24
C VAL A 98 10.50 -3.75 -9.53
N GLN A 99 9.44 -3.03 -9.89
CA GLN A 99 9.44 -2.16 -11.07
C GLN A 99 10.52 -1.07 -10.97
N ALA A 100 10.70 -0.47 -9.80
CA ALA A 100 11.73 0.55 -9.58
C ALA A 100 13.13 0.01 -9.85
N VAL A 101 13.43 -1.21 -9.38
CA VAL A 101 14.71 -1.88 -9.63
C VAL A 101 14.89 -2.20 -11.12
N VAL A 102 13.86 -2.78 -11.75
CA VAL A 102 13.89 -3.11 -13.19
C VAL A 102 14.14 -1.86 -14.03
N VAL A 103 13.42 -0.77 -13.75
CA VAL A 103 13.57 0.51 -14.43
C VAL A 103 14.96 1.11 -14.20
N LEU A 104 15.47 1.06 -12.97
CA LEU A 104 16.80 1.55 -12.66
C LEU A 104 17.87 0.80 -13.45
N ILE A 105 17.81 -0.54 -13.49
CA ILE A 105 18.75 -1.36 -14.26
C ILE A 105 18.66 -1.05 -15.75
N ALA A 106 17.45 -0.98 -16.31
CA ALA A 106 17.25 -0.64 -17.72
C ALA A 106 17.82 0.75 -18.06
N SER A 107 17.61 1.74 -17.18
CA SER A 107 18.15 3.09 -17.34
C SER A 107 19.67 3.10 -17.34
N LEU A 108 20.29 2.39 -16.40
CA LEU A 108 21.75 2.26 -16.32
C LEU A 108 22.33 1.58 -17.55
N TYR A 109 21.66 0.55 -18.08
CA TYR A 109 22.09 -0.15 -19.29
C TYR A 109 22.05 0.76 -20.53
N VAL A 110 20.94 1.48 -20.73
CA VAL A 110 20.82 2.45 -21.84
C VAL A 110 21.88 3.54 -21.71
N TRP A 111 22.09 4.07 -20.50
CA TRP A 111 23.10 5.09 -20.26
C TRP A 111 24.53 4.59 -20.49
N PHE A 112 24.83 3.34 -20.11
CA PHE A 112 26.11 2.71 -20.38
C PHE A 112 26.38 2.60 -21.89
N PHE A 113 25.42 2.12 -22.68
CA PHE A 113 25.58 2.04 -24.14
C PHE A 113 25.67 3.43 -24.80
N ALA A 114 24.88 4.39 -24.34
CA ALA A 114 24.96 5.77 -24.82
C ALA A 114 26.35 6.38 -24.54
N SER A 115 26.92 6.12 -23.36
CA SER A 115 28.27 6.58 -23.00
C SER A 115 29.36 5.96 -23.89
N ILE A 116 29.28 4.66 -24.17
CA ILE A 116 30.21 4.01 -25.11
C ILE A 116 30.11 4.64 -26.51
N ALA A 117 28.89 4.86 -27.01
CA ALA A 117 28.66 5.48 -28.31
C ALA A 117 29.21 6.91 -28.37
N ASP A 118 29.03 7.69 -27.30
CA ASP A 118 29.55 9.05 -27.18
C ASP A 118 31.09 9.08 -27.24
N ILE A 119 31.76 8.22 -26.45
CA ILE A 119 33.22 8.07 -26.47
C ILE A 119 33.71 7.69 -27.88
N ALA A 120 33.04 6.74 -28.55
CA ALA A 120 33.40 6.33 -29.90
C ALA A 120 33.23 7.46 -30.94
N SER A 121 32.22 8.32 -30.76
CA SER A 121 31.92 9.44 -31.66
C SER A 121 32.81 10.68 -31.44
N SER A 122 33.34 10.86 -30.23
CA SER A 122 34.17 12.00 -29.84
C SER A 122 35.44 12.18 -30.70
N GLY A 123 35.89 11.13 -31.38
CA GLY A 123 37.02 11.16 -32.32
C GLY A 123 36.70 11.67 -33.73
N ARG A 124 35.43 11.98 -34.06
CA ARG A 124 34.99 12.47 -35.39
C ARG A 124 33.86 13.52 -35.29
N PRO A 125 34.11 14.68 -34.66
CA PRO A 125 33.06 15.67 -34.36
C PRO A 125 32.37 16.26 -35.60
N ASP A 126 33.03 16.24 -36.76
CA ASP A 126 32.59 16.89 -38.01
C ASP A 126 31.50 16.12 -38.76
N VAL A 127 31.30 14.83 -38.43
CA VAL A 127 30.40 13.92 -39.16
C VAL A 127 29.02 13.79 -38.49
N TYR A 128 28.91 14.05 -37.18
CA TYR A 128 27.71 13.74 -36.39
C TYR A 128 26.85 14.96 -36.03
N THR A 129 27.13 16.15 -36.57
CA THR A 129 26.40 17.38 -36.25
C THR A 129 25.20 17.61 -37.17
N SER A 130 24.20 16.73 -37.09
CA SER A 130 22.87 17.00 -37.66
C SER A 130 21.92 17.56 -36.59
N GLU A 131 21.03 18.48 -36.96
CA GLU A 131 20.00 19.00 -36.03
C GLU A 131 19.16 17.87 -35.43
N THR A 132 18.94 16.81 -36.21
CA THR A 132 18.32 15.55 -35.79
C THR A 132 19.05 14.92 -34.61
N ALA A 133 20.38 14.76 -34.67
CA ALA A 133 21.16 14.20 -33.56
C ALA A 133 21.02 15.01 -32.27
N ARG A 134 20.97 16.34 -32.36
CA ARG A 134 20.78 17.23 -31.20
C ARG A 134 19.40 17.10 -30.57
N ARG A 135 18.36 16.92 -31.39
CA ARG A 135 16.99 16.67 -30.93
C ARG A 135 16.90 15.32 -30.21
N LEU A 136 17.48 14.25 -30.78
CA LEU A 136 17.54 12.93 -30.14
C LEU A 136 18.30 12.96 -28.80
N ALA A 137 19.44 13.65 -28.73
CA ALA A 137 20.21 13.76 -27.50
C ALA A 137 19.44 14.48 -26.38
N THR A 138 18.73 15.55 -26.73
CA THR A 138 17.88 16.29 -25.79
C THR A 138 16.72 15.44 -25.30
N GLU A 139 16.02 14.77 -26.21
CA GLU A 139 14.92 13.86 -25.91
C GLU A 139 15.39 12.73 -24.97
N GLY A 140 16.52 12.08 -25.29
CA GLY A 140 17.11 11.04 -24.46
C GLY A 140 17.48 11.51 -23.06
N THR A 141 18.02 12.72 -22.92
CA THR A 141 18.36 13.31 -21.62
C THR A 141 17.10 13.57 -20.78
N VAL A 142 16.06 14.15 -21.39
CA VAL A 142 14.78 14.40 -20.71
C VAL A 142 14.17 13.08 -20.24
N LEU A 143 14.14 12.07 -21.10
CA LEU A 143 13.61 10.75 -20.74
C LEU A 143 14.41 10.09 -19.62
N ALA A 144 15.74 10.17 -19.63
CA ALA A 144 16.57 9.62 -18.57
C ALA A 144 16.25 10.26 -17.21
N VAL A 145 16.09 11.59 -17.17
CA VAL A 145 15.69 12.31 -15.96
C VAL A 145 14.29 11.89 -15.51
N VAL A 146 13.31 11.84 -16.43
CA VAL A 146 11.95 11.40 -16.13
C VAL A 146 11.95 9.96 -15.59
N GLN A 147 12.76 9.07 -16.17
CA GLN A 147 12.88 7.68 -15.76
C GLN A 147 13.44 7.60 -14.32
N LEU A 148 14.47 8.37 -13.97
CA LEU A 148 15.01 8.43 -12.61
C LEU A 148 14.00 8.99 -11.61
N VAL A 149 13.29 10.07 -11.96
CA VAL A 149 12.21 10.61 -11.12
C VAL A 149 11.11 9.56 -10.91
N SER A 150 10.78 8.78 -11.95
CA SER A 150 9.77 7.72 -11.85
C SER A 150 10.17 6.60 -10.88
N VAL A 151 11.47 6.27 -10.78
CA VAL A 151 12.01 5.32 -9.79
C VAL A 151 11.77 5.86 -8.38
N LEU A 152 12.09 7.14 -8.14
CA LEU A 152 11.85 7.77 -6.84
C LEU A 152 10.36 7.80 -6.48
N LEU A 153 9.49 8.08 -7.46
CA LEU A 153 8.04 8.05 -7.27
C LEU A 153 7.52 6.66 -6.91
N LEU A 154 8.02 5.60 -7.55
CA LEU A 154 7.64 4.22 -7.22
C LEU A 154 8.05 3.84 -5.80
N VAL A 155 9.30 4.17 -5.42
CA VAL A 155 9.80 3.90 -4.07
C VAL A 155 9.03 4.69 -3.02
N ALA A 156 8.86 5.99 -3.22
CA ALA A 156 8.10 6.84 -2.30
C ALA A 156 6.63 6.42 -2.21
N GLY A 157 6.02 6.05 -3.33
CA GLY A 157 4.67 5.48 -3.41
C GLY A 157 4.52 4.20 -2.59
N GLY A 158 5.42 3.23 -2.79
CA GLY A 158 5.43 1.98 -2.06
C GLY A 158 5.65 2.17 -0.56
N VAL A 159 6.64 2.98 -0.17
CA VAL A 159 6.93 3.29 1.23
C VAL A 159 5.75 3.99 1.89
N MET A 160 5.15 4.98 1.25
CA MET A 160 4.01 5.70 1.83
C MET A 160 2.77 4.80 1.93
N ALA A 161 2.50 3.95 0.93
CA ALA A 161 1.38 3.02 0.95
C ALA A 161 1.44 1.99 2.09
N LEU A 162 2.66 1.56 2.45
CA LEU A 162 2.89 0.60 3.53
C LEU A 162 2.88 1.25 4.92
N ASN A 163 3.31 2.52 5.02
CA ASN A 163 3.47 3.19 6.31
C ASN A 163 2.30 4.10 6.69
N ARG A 164 1.48 4.56 5.73
CA ARG A 164 0.42 5.54 5.97
C ARG A 164 -0.87 5.17 5.25
N ARG A 165 -1.99 5.21 5.97
CA ARG A 165 -3.35 5.00 5.43
C ARG A 165 -3.95 6.31 4.95
N THR A 166 -3.35 6.92 3.94
CA THR A 166 -3.81 8.23 3.44
C THR A 166 -4.22 8.16 1.97
N PRO A 167 -5.21 8.98 1.54
CA PRO A 167 -5.53 9.15 0.13
C PRO A 167 -4.33 9.62 -0.71
N THR A 168 -3.42 10.39 -0.10
CA THR A 168 -2.18 10.82 -0.74
C THR A 168 -1.27 9.64 -1.06
N GLY A 169 -1.13 8.67 -0.14
CA GLY A 169 -0.37 7.44 -0.37
C GLY A 169 -0.92 6.65 -1.56
N TYR A 170 -2.23 6.49 -1.61
CA TYR A 170 -2.92 5.87 -2.75
C TYR A 170 -2.63 6.59 -4.07
N ARG A 171 -2.84 7.92 -4.10
CA ARG A 171 -2.66 8.72 -5.33
C ARG A 171 -1.21 8.71 -5.81
N LEU A 172 -0.25 8.77 -4.89
CA LEU A 172 1.17 8.74 -5.25
C LEU A 172 1.53 7.39 -5.88
N LEU A 173 1.16 6.29 -5.24
CA LEU A 173 1.46 4.94 -5.74
C LEU A 173 0.75 4.64 -7.07
N ALA A 174 -0.55 4.95 -7.16
CA ALA A 174 -1.30 4.80 -8.41
C ALA A 174 -0.72 5.69 -9.52
N GLY A 175 -0.41 6.95 -9.21
CA GLY A 175 0.21 7.89 -10.13
C GLY A 175 1.57 7.40 -10.64
N ALA A 176 2.41 6.85 -9.76
CA ALA A 176 3.71 6.27 -10.15
C ALA A 176 3.54 5.13 -11.17
N HIS A 177 2.57 4.23 -10.98
CA HIS A 177 2.29 3.19 -11.96
C HIS A 177 1.68 3.71 -13.26
N VAL A 178 0.83 4.74 -13.21
CA VAL A 178 0.33 5.40 -14.43
C VAL A 178 1.49 6.00 -15.23
N VAL A 179 2.44 6.66 -14.57
CA VAL A 179 3.66 7.18 -15.23
C VAL A 179 4.44 6.05 -15.91
N GLN A 180 4.55 4.87 -15.28
CA GLN A 180 5.21 3.72 -15.90
C GLN A 180 4.49 3.21 -17.15
N VAL A 181 3.16 3.16 -17.12
CA VAL A 181 2.36 2.77 -18.30
C VAL A 181 2.58 3.74 -19.45
N VAL A 182 2.56 5.06 -19.17
CA VAL A 182 2.80 6.10 -20.17
C VAL A 182 4.20 6.01 -20.75
N LEU A 183 5.22 5.81 -19.92
CA LEU A 183 6.60 5.63 -20.39
C LEU A 183 6.77 4.37 -21.25
N ALA A 184 6.14 3.25 -20.87
CA ALA A 184 6.18 2.02 -21.66
C ALA A 184 5.52 2.20 -23.03
N LEU A 185 4.38 2.89 -23.09
CA LEU A 185 3.70 3.24 -24.35
C LEU A 185 4.56 4.17 -25.21
N TYR A 186 5.18 5.18 -24.60
CA TYR A 186 6.08 6.10 -25.29
C TYR A 186 7.27 5.34 -25.90
N TRP A 187 7.91 4.43 -25.16
CA TRP A 187 9.02 3.61 -25.67
C TRP A 187 8.58 2.69 -26.79
N ALA A 188 7.40 2.07 -26.68
CA ALA A 188 6.86 1.22 -27.74
C ALA A 188 6.64 2.03 -29.03
N GLY A 189 6.01 3.21 -28.94
CA GLY A 189 5.85 4.11 -30.09
C GLY A 189 7.17 4.57 -30.68
N ARG A 190 8.11 5.01 -29.82
CA ARG A 190 9.42 5.48 -30.25
C ARG A 190 10.23 4.40 -30.99
N LEU A 191 10.16 3.16 -30.52
CA LEU A 191 10.83 2.04 -31.18
C LEU A 191 10.18 1.68 -32.52
N LEU A 192 8.85 1.75 -32.62
CA LEU A 192 8.15 1.56 -33.90
C LEU A 192 8.54 2.64 -34.91
N ASP A 193 8.60 3.90 -34.50
CA ASP A 193 9.00 5.00 -35.39
C ASP A 193 10.46 4.84 -35.88
N VAL A 194 11.39 4.49 -34.99
CA VAL A 194 12.81 4.38 -35.34
C VAL A 194 13.11 3.13 -36.17
N LEU A 195 12.48 1.98 -35.86
CA LEU A 195 12.72 0.73 -36.59
C LEU A 195 11.91 0.63 -37.89
N GLY A 196 10.73 1.26 -37.95
CA GLY A 196 9.88 1.24 -39.14
C GLY A 196 10.51 1.94 -40.36
N ASP A 197 11.45 2.85 -40.13
CA ASP A 197 12.18 3.56 -41.19
C ASP A 197 13.38 2.74 -41.74
N LEU A 198 13.70 1.57 -41.20
CA LEU A 198 14.86 0.77 -41.62
C LEU A 198 14.49 -0.20 -42.76
N PRO A 199 15.09 -0.06 -43.96
CA PRO A 199 14.85 -1.00 -45.06
C PRO A 199 15.53 -2.35 -44.75
N ARG A 200 14.72 -3.38 -44.42
CA ARG A 200 15.05 -4.77 -43.99
C ARG A 200 14.96 -5.07 -42.48
N ALA A 201 14.05 -4.44 -41.75
CA ALA A 201 13.77 -4.88 -40.39
C ALA A 201 12.71 -6.00 -40.40
N ASP A 202 13.11 -7.26 -40.60
CA ASP A 202 12.21 -8.43 -40.63
C ASP A 202 11.55 -8.75 -39.26
N GLY A 203 11.67 -7.83 -38.28
CA GLY A 203 11.22 -7.95 -36.90
C GLY A 203 10.66 -6.65 -36.31
N GLU A 204 10.12 -5.75 -37.14
CA GLU A 204 9.56 -4.42 -36.82
C GLU A 204 8.77 -4.34 -35.49
N GLY A 205 8.01 -5.38 -35.12
CA GLY A 205 7.19 -5.39 -33.90
C GLY A 205 7.86 -5.93 -32.64
N SER A 206 9.02 -6.60 -32.74
CA SER A 206 9.58 -7.37 -31.62
C SER A 206 10.12 -6.50 -30.47
N LEU A 207 10.83 -5.41 -30.78
CA LEU A 207 11.33 -4.48 -29.77
C LEU A 207 10.23 -3.62 -29.16
N ALA A 208 9.23 -3.25 -29.96
CA ALA A 208 8.05 -2.54 -29.46
C ALA A 208 7.22 -3.44 -28.52
N ALA A 209 7.02 -4.71 -28.89
CA ALA A 209 6.40 -5.71 -28.03
C ALA A 209 7.22 -5.93 -26.74
N PHE A 210 8.55 -5.93 -26.83
CA PHE A 210 9.42 -5.98 -25.66
C PHE A 210 9.24 -4.78 -24.74
N ALA A 211 9.07 -3.56 -25.26
CA ALA A 211 8.76 -2.39 -24.44
C ALA A 211 7.39 -2.53 -23.73
N LEU A 212 6.38 -3.07 -24.41
CA LEU A 212 5.06 -3.30 -23.82
C LEU A 212 5.05 -4.36 -22.71
N PHE A 213 6.00 -5.31 -22.73
CA PHE A 213 6.16 -6.28 -21.64
C PHE A 213 6.37 -5.59 -20.28
N PHE A 214 7.09 -4.46 -20.24
CA PHE A 214 7.32 -3.70 -19.01
C PHE A 214 6.06 -3.02 -18.45
N MET A 215 4.95 -3.01 -19.19
CA MET A 215 3.66 -2.50 -18.73
C MET A 215 2.93 -3.47 -17.81
N VAL A 216 3.25 -4.77 -17.86
CA VAL A 216 2.52 -5.81 -17.13
C VAL A 216 2.55 -5.56 -15.63
N GLY A 217 3.72 -5.30 -15.04
CA GLY A 217 3.86 -5.02 -13.60
C GLY A 217 3.03 -3.81 -13.14
N PRO A 218 3.15 -2.64 -13.78
CA PRO A 218 2.33 -1.47 -13.50
C PRO A 218 0.83 -1.71 -13.67
N ALA A 219 0.40 -2.39 -14.73
CA ALA A 219 -1.01 -2.67 -14.99
C ALA A 219 -1.62 -3.58 -13.92
N VAL A 220 -0.90 -4.64 -13.53
CA VAL A 220 -1.33 -5.53 -12.44
C VAL A 220 -1.41 -4.78 -11.12
N SER A 221 -0.42 -3.94 -10.81
CA SER A 221 -0.42 -3.13 -9.58
C SER A 221 -1.61 -2.16 -9.54
N LEU A 222 -1.93 -1.50 -10.65
CA LEU A 222 -3.12 -0.66 -10.76
C LEU A 222 -4.39 -1.48 -10.53
N GLY A 223 -4.49 -2.68 -11.11
CA GLY A 223 -5.61 -3.60 -10.86
C GLY A 223 -5.77 -3.95 -9.37
N LEU A 224 -4.67 -4.22 -8.66
CA LEU A 224 -4.68 -4.47 -7.22
C LEU A 224 -5.14 -3.24 -6.42
N LEU A 225 -4.69 -2.04 -6.79
CA LEU A 225 -5.06 -0.79 -6.12
C LEU A 225 -6.53 -0.41 -6.35
N LEU A 226 -7.09 -0.78 -7.50
CA LEU A 226 -8.50 -0.54 -7.80
C LEU A 226 -9.43 -1.52 -7.08
N SER A 227 -8.91 -2.59 -6.47
CA SER A 227 -9.69 -3.55 -5.69
C SER A 227 -10.40 -2.92 -4.48
N GLY A 228 -11.54 -3.49 -4.09
CA GLY A 228 -12.35 -2.96 -2.99
C GLY A 228 -11.64 -2.95 -1.63
N ALA A 229 -10.73 -3.90 -1.37
CA ALA A 229 -10.00 -3.92 -0.11
C ALA A 229 -8.85 -2.89 -0.08
N ALA A 230 -8.13 -2.67 -1.19
CA ALA A 230 -7.17 -1.58 -1.29
C ALA A 230 -7.83 -0.20 -1.17
N ARG A 231 -8.95 0.05 -1.86
CA ARG A 231 -9.68 1.32 -1.76
C ARG A 231 -10.13 1.61 -0.33
N ARG A 232 -10.77 0.62 0.33
CA ARG A 232 -11.25 0.75 1.71
C ARG A 232 -10.11 1.06 2.68
N TRP A 233 -8.93 0.47 2.49
CA TRP A 233 -7.76 0.72 3.33
C TRP A 233 -7.31 2.18 3.32
N PHE A 234 -7.30 2.83 2.16
CA PHE A 234 -6.86 4.22 2.03
C PHE A 234 -7.94 5.25 2.35
N THR A 235 -9.22 4.85 2.39
CA THR A 235 -10.35 5.72 2.73
C THR A 235 -10.86 5.52 4.16
N ALA A 236 -10.39 4.50 4.88
CA ALA A 236 -10.79 4.27 6.26
C ALA A 236 -10.31 5.41 7.18
N PRO A 237 -11.12 5.84 8.16
CA PRO A 237 -10.66 6.79 9.18
C PRO A 237 -9.41 6.24 9.90
N PRO A 238 -8.47 7.12 10.31
CA PRO A 238 -7.37 6.70 11.17
C PRO A 238 -7.93 6.13 12.50
N PRO A 239 -7.27 5.12 13.08
CA PRO A 239 -7.62 4.60 14.41
C PRO A 239 -7.38 5.62 15.53
#